data_AF-A0A8T3DC04-F1
#
_entry.id   AF-A0A8T3DC04-F1
#
_cell.length_a   1.000
_cell.length_b   1.000
_cell.length_c   1.000
_cell.angle_alpha   90.00
_cell.angle_beta   90.00
_cell.angle_gamma   90.00
#
_symmetry.space_group_name_H-M   'P 1'
#
loop_
_entity.id
_entity.type
_entity.pdbx_description
1 polymer ?
#
loop_
_entity_poly.entity_id
_entity_poly.type
_entity_poly.pdbx_seq_one_letter_code
_entity_poly.pdbx_strand_id
1 'polypeptide(L)'
;MWRYEKRTTVQHLIHLVERENGKEKYPVLLELLNKHGHIHFLRYLPQILSLQWKLIHFFHYTDVQDWKDMSIDKFAEDCLPDEASFKESVSILLKIWTHMKEIPSQHLSEELRQKDQNNMMIIDLLPQKPSVTRAVTEYLAEMQRDCITCAIPNENRMITAGEVKSSHVITCNPEEDFLPIAISNIDYVVNEDGTESTDYNFKTLEKQLISRFISEKPLINLTTLPSFEVSPVNTLNSFFLKDSVKENLESLNSNDKNCIMNDLRLLNEISAALSTLKIAIGFLELSFGHPDTLLIEYMKNELRMGDRAQHLNLPVLRTSKVKHIQSLWEILSARRSVLLTEMNQNPFFMIDEAFHEALTEDETRKLRRSLETMKKIDFFIIELHDFIMNIKPKGFHSSWTIHETFEPFLDEKSMEEQSIEHLVAPLIGVQMKCIIAVWKLAVHARTN
;
A
#
# COMPACT_ATOMS: atom_id res chain seq x y z
N MET A 1 5.57 -65.74 -2.83
CA MET A 1 4.22 -65.16 -2.65
C MET A 1 4.17 -64.17 -1.48
N TRP A 2 4.79 -64.47 -0.32
CA TRP A 2 4.93 -63.49 0.78
C TRP A 2 6.30 -62.81 0.74
N ARG A 3 6.48 -61.83 -0.14
CA ARG A 3 7.62 -60.91 -0.12
C ARG A 3 7.09 -59.53 0.28
N TYR A 4 7.75 -58.88 1.23
CA TYR A 4 7.41 -57.52 1.62
C TYR A 4 7.95 -56.56 0.55
N GLU A 5 7.06 -55.91 -0.19
CA GLU A 5 7.41 -54.80 -1.06
C GLU A 5 7.35 -53.49 -0.27
N LYS A 6 8.41 -52.68 -0.40
CA LYS A 6 8.46 -51.37 0.25
C LYS A 6 7.38 -50.48 -0.37
N ARG A 7 6.60 -49.80 0.48
CA ARG A 7 5.63 -48.78 0.05
C ARG A 7 6.36 -47.67 -0.73
N THR A 8 5.90 -47.42 -1.96
CA THR A 8 6.41 -46.33 -2.80
C THR A 8 6.12 -44.98 -2.12
N THR A 9 7.16 -44.18 -1.89
CA THR A 9 7.06 -42.81 -1.36
C THR A 9 7.41 -41.82 -2.45
N VAL A 10 7.01 -40.55 -2.28
CA VAL A 10 7.38 -39.48 -3.22
C VAL A 10 8.89 -39.33 -3.31
N GLN A 11 9.60 -39.48 -2.18
CA GLN A 11 11.06 -39.47 -2.13
C GLN A 11 11.69 -40.62 -2.93
N HIS A 12 11.09 -41.81 -2.89
CA HIS A 12 11.56 -42.93 -3.71
C HIS A 12 11.38 -42.63 -5.20
N LEU A 13 10.25 -42.03 -5.57
CA LEU A 13 9.95 -41.65 -6.96
C LEU A 13 10.94 -40.59 -7.48
N ILE A 14 11.30 -39.60 -6.66
CA ILE A 14 12.35 -38.60 -7.00
C ILE A 14 13.65 -39.32 -7.35
N HIS A 15 14.13 -40.20 -6.47
CA HIS A 15 15.40 -40.92 -6.69
C HIS A 15 15.40 -41.78 -7.96
N LEU A 16 14.25 -42.39 -8.31
CA LEU A 16 14.13 -43.18 -9.54
C LEU A 16 14.21 -42.29 -10.79
N VAL A 17 13.49 -41.15 -10.78
CA VAL A 17 13.50 -40.19 -11.89
C VAL A 17 14.90 -39.57 -12.07
N GLU A 18 15.60 -39.24 -10.99
CA GLU A 18 16.97 -38.72 -11.03
C GLU A 18 17.95 -39.72 -11.65
N ARG A 19 17.82 -41.02 -11.31
CA ARG A 19 18.68 -42.09 -11.83
C ARG A 19 18.59 -42.24 -13.34
N GLU A 20 17.43 -41.93 -13.93
CA GLU A 20 17.20 -42.03 -15.39
C GLU A 20 17.57 -40.76 -16.17
N ASN A 21 18.27 -39.81 -15.55
CA ASN A 21 18.56 -38.48 -16.10
C ASN A 21 17.28 -37.64 -16.31
N GLY A 22 16.42 -37.63 -15.28
CA GLY A 22 15.13 -36.96 -15.30
C GLY A 22 15.17 -35.46 -15.63
N LYS A 23 16.28 -34.77 -15.38
CA LYS A 23 16.44 -33.35 -15.75
C LYS A 23 16.33 -33.11 -17.26
N GLU A 24 16.84 -34.03 -18.08
CA GLU A 24 16.78 -33.91 -19.54
C GLU A 24 15.56 -34.62 -20.12
N LYS A 25 15.12 -35.73 -19.52
CA LYS A 25 14.05 -36.56 -20.07
C LYS A 25 12.64 -36.19 -19.59
N TYR A 26 12.50 -35.82 -18.32
CA TYR A 26 11.23 -35.58 -17.63
C TYR A 26 11.31 -34.36 -16.69
N PRO A 27 11.64 -33.17 -17.24
CA PRO A 27 11.91 -31.99 -16.44
C PRO A 27 10.70 -31.55 -15.60
N VAL A 28 9.48 -31.72 -16.11
CA VAL A 28 8.24 -31.28 -15.46
C VAL A 28 7.91 -32.20 -14.30
N LEU A 29 8.06 -33.51 -14.50
CA LEU A 29 7.88 -34.50 -13.45
C LEU A 29 8.85 -34.23 -12.30
N LEU A 30 10.12 -34.00 -12.60
CA LEU A 30 11.12 -33.70 -11.59
C LEU A 30 10.83 -32.39 -10.85
N GLU A 31 10.39 -31.34 -11.55
CA GLU A 31 10.02 -30.06 -10.94
C GLU A 31 8.84 -30.20 -9.96
N LEU A 32 7.78 -30.90 -10.38
CA LEU A 32 6.61 -31.16 -9.53
C LEU A 32 6.95 -31.99 -8.30
N LEU A 33 7.80 -33.01 -8.46
CA LEU A 33 8.24 -33.86 -7.35
C LEU A 33 9.18 -33.10 -6.41
N ASN A 34 10.08 -32.25 -6.91
CA ASN A 34 10.94 -31.44 -6.05
C ASN A 34 10.13 -30.44 -5.20
N LYS A 35 9.00 -29.95 -5.72
CA LYS A 35 8.07 -29.06 -4.99
C LYS A 35 7.06 -29.80 -4.11
N HIS A 36 7.17 -31.12 -3.93
CA HIS A 36 6.13 -31.93 -3.27
C HIS A 36 5.76 -31.46 -1.86
N GLY A 37 6.73 -30.99 -1.07
CA GLY A 37 6.49 -30.49 0.28
C GLY A 37 5.68 -29.19 0.35
N HIS A 38 5.54 -28.46 -0.76
CA HIS A 38 5.02 -27.10 -0.76
C HIS A 38 3.93 -26.84 -1.81
N ILE A 39 3.86 -27.64 -2.88
CA ILE A 39 2.90 -27.45 -3.99
C ILE A 39 1.44 -27.44 -3.53
N HIS A 40 1.12 -28.21 -2.49
CA HIS A 40 -0.21 -28.25 -1.91
C HIS A 40 -0.69 -26.90 -1.35
N PHE A 41 0.23 -25.97 -0.99
CA PHE A 41 -0.11 -24.65 -0.46
C PHE A 41 -0.69 -23.71 -1.52
N LEU A 42 -0.48 -23.97 -2.82
CA LEU A 42 -1.04 -23.17 -3.91
C LEU A 42 -2.56 -23.06 -3.84
N ARG A 43 -3.24 -24.08 -3.27
CA ARG A 43 -4.69 -24.08 -3.05
C ARG A 43 -5.18 -22.90 -2.20
N TYR A 44 -4.33 -22.37 -1.32
CA TYR A 44 -4.67 -21.30 -0.38
C TYR A 44 -4.37 -19.89 -0.92
N LEU A 45 -3.71 -19.77 -2.07
CA LEU A 45 -3.39 -18.47 -2.66
C LEU A 45 -4.62 -17.55 -2.83
N PRO A 46 -5.79 -18.02 -3.34
CA PRO A 46 -6.97 -17.16 -3.46
C PRO A 46 -7.47 -16.64 -2.11
N GLN A 47 -7.40 -17.47 -1.06
CA GLN A 47 -7.81 -17.10 0.30
C GLN A 47 -6.88 -16.05 0.90
N ILE A 48 -5.57 -16.19 0.71
CA ILE A 48 -4.57 -15.23 1.18
C ILE A 48 -4.68 -13.89 0.44
N LEU A 49 -4.91 -13.93 -0.87
CA LEU A 49 -5.18 -12.72 -1.65
C LEU A 49 -6.45 -12.02 -1.16
N SER A 50 -7.53 -12.77 -0.89
CA SER A 50 -8.75 -12.22 -0.31
C SER A 50 -8.50 -11.55 1.04
N LEU A 51 -7.71 -12.19 1.91
CA LEU A 51 -7.28 -11.62 3.19
C LEU A 51 -6.52 -10.29 2.99
N GLN A 52 -5.55 -10.25 2.07
CA GLN A 52 -4.80 -9.04 1.75
C GLN A 52 -5.70 -7.90 1.27
N TRP A 53 -6.64 -8.16 0.35
CA TRP A 53 -7.56 -7.15 -0.14
C TRP A 53 -8.48 -6.62 0.96
N LYS A 54 -8.98 -7.49 1.85
CA LYS A 54 -9.77 -7.09 3.02
C LYS A 54 -8.96 -6.21 3.98
N LEU A 55 -7.70 -6.56 4.27
CA LEU A 55 -6.81 -5.77 5.10
C LEU A 55 -6.48 -4.42 4.45
N ILE A 56 -6.11 -4.41 3.17
CA ILE A 56 -5.88 -3.16 2.42
C ILE A 56 -7.12 -2.28 2.52
N HIS A 57 -8.31 -2.80 2.23
CA HIS A 57 -9.55 -2.04 2.28
C HIS A 57 -9.83 -1.46 3.67
N PHE A 58 -9.60 -2.23 4.74
CA PHE A 58 -9.77 -1.76 6.11
C PHE A 58 -8.80 -0.64 6.48
N PHE A 59 -7.52 -0.81 6.13
CA PHE A 59 -6.45 0.13 6.48
C PHE A 59 -6.31 1.30 5.50
N HIS A 60 -6.99 1.27 4.34
CA HIS A 60 -6.89 2.33 3.33
C HIS A 60 -7.34 3.70 3.84
N TYR A 61 -8.30 3.73 4.77
CA TYR A 61 -8.88 4.97 5.31
C TYR A 61 -8.53 5.22 6.77
N THR A 62 -7.65 4.40 7.35
CA THR A 62 -7.36 4.36 8.78
C THR A 62 -5.89 4.71 9.03
N ASP A 63 -5.60 5.47 10.09
CA ASP A 63 -4.21 5.75 10.45
C ASP A 63 -3.58 4.47 11.00
N VAL A 64 -2.63 3.90 10.24
CA VAL A 64 -1.93 2.64 10.59
C VAL A 64 -1.18 2.78 11.92
N GLN A 65 -0.84 3.99 12.36
CA GLN A 65 -0.15 4.23 13.64
C GLN A 65 -1.00 3.83 14.85
N ASP A 66 -2.32 4.01 14.79
CA ASP A 66 -3.24 3.67 15.89
C ASP A 66 -3.34 2.17 16.15
N TRP A 67 -2.78 1.35 15.25
CA TRP A 67 -2.90 -0.11 15.24
C TRP A 67 -1.57 -0.83 15.42
N LYS A 68 -0.48 -0.09 15.65
CA LYS A 68 0.87 -0.65 15.84
C LYS A 68 0.95 -1.67 16.96
N ASP A 69 0.22 -1.41 18.05
CA ASP A 69 0.21 -2.26 19.24
C ASP A 69 -0.99 -3.23 19.28
N MET A 70 -1.76 -3.32 18.18
CA MET A 70 -2.93 -4.19 18.12
C MET A 70 -2.55 -5.61 17.68
N SER A 71 -2.88 -6.60 18.52
CA SER A 71 -2.75 -8.01 18.19
C SER A 71 -3.79 -8.45 17.16
N ILE A 72 -3.46 -9.52 16.43
CA ILE A 72 -4.35 -10.13 15.43
C ILE A 72 -5.66 -10.61 16.06
N ASP A 73 -5.60 -11.22 17.25
CA ASP A 73 -6.78 -11.75 17.94
C ASP A 73 -7.73 -10.63 18.37
N LYS A 74 -7.18 -9.58 18.98
CA LYS A 74 -7.96 -8.42 19.42
C LYS A 74 -8.60 -7.70 18.23
N PHE A 75 -7.85 -7.55 17.13
CA PHE A 75 -8.40 -6.99 15.90
C PHE A 75 -9.59 -7.80 15.38
N ALA A 76 -9.47 -9.13 15.37
CA ALA A 76 -10.52 -10.01 14.87
C ALA A 76 -11.80 -9.92 15.73
N GLU A 77 -11.66 -9.81 17.05
CA GLU A 77 -12.77 -9.69 18.00
C GLU A 77 -13.44 -8.31 17.93
N ASP A 78 -12.66 -7.23 17.88
CA ASP A 78 -13.16 -5.86 18.00
C ASP A 78 -13.66 -5.27 16.67
N CYS A 79 -13.12 -5.72 15.52
CA CYS A 79 -13.26 -5.01 14.23
C CYS A 79 -13.92 -5.81 13.12
N LEU A 80 -14.08 -7.13 13.24
CA LEU A 80 -14.59 -7.98 12.16
C LEU A 80 -15.88 -8.73 12.55
N PRO A 81 -16.92 -8.72 11.70
CA PRO A 81 -18.13 -9.50 11.95
C PRO A 81 -17.94 -11.01 11.73
N ASP A 82 -16.90 -11.42 10.98
CA ASP A 82 -16.57 -12.82 10.68
C ASP A 82 -15.14 -13.14 11.17
N GLU A 83 -15.02 -13.23 12.50
CA GLU A 83 -13.77 -13.51 13.21
C GLU A 83 -13.17 -14.88 12.81
N ALA A 84 -14.01 -15.90 12.68
CA ALA A 84 -13.57 -17.27 12.44
C ALA A 84 -12.87 -17.42 11.07
N SER A 85 -13.47 -16.89 10.00
CA SER A 85 -12.87 -16.95 8.67
C SER A 85 -11.57 -16.15 8.57
N PHE A 86 -11.48 -15.02 9.28
CA PHE A 86 -10.26 -14.23 9.36
C PHE A 86 -9.14 -14.98 10.09
N LYS A 87 -9.41 -15.49 11.30
CA LYS A 87 -8.44 -16.27 12.08
C LYS A 87 -7.97 -17.52 11.33
N GLU A 88 -8.87 -18.20 10.62
CA GLU A 88 -8.51 -19.33 9.75
C GLU A 88 -7.52 -18.90 8.66
N SER A 89 -7.84 -17.84 7.91
CA SER A 89 -7.01 -17.34 6.81
C SER A 89 -5.62 -16.89 7.29
N VAL A 90 -5.55 -16.23 8.44
CA VAL A 90 -4.28 -15.85 9.07
C VAL A 90 -3.50 -17.09 9.51
N SER A 91 -4.15 -18.08 10.12
CA SER A 91 -3.48 -19.31 10.55
C SER A 91 -2.83 -20.05 9.37
N ILE A 92 -3.49 -20.05 8.21
CA ILE A 92 -2.98 -20.66 6.97
C ILE A 92 -1.78 -19.88 6.46
N LEU A 93 -1.87 -18.55 6.39
CA LEU A 93 -0.77 -17.68 5.99
C LEU A 93 0.47 -17.92 6.86
N LEU A 94 0.29 -17.97 8.18
CA LEU A 94 1.38 -18.15 9.12
C LEU A 94 2.00 -19.55 9.04
N LYS A 95 1.20 -20.60 8.81
CA LYS A 95 1.71 -21.95 8.54
C LYS A 95 2.60 -21.97 7.29
N ILE A 96 2.16 -21.34 6.20
CA ILE A 96 2.95 -21.27 4.95
C ILE A 96 4.23 -20.49 5.19
N TRP A 97 4.16 -19.38 5.91
CA TRP A 97 5.32 -18.57 6.27
C TRP A 97 6.37 -19.36 7.06
N THR A 98 5.95 -20.12 8.07
CA THR A 98 6.86 -20.96 8.87
C THR A 98 7.54 -22.02 8.02
N HIS A 99 6.81 -22.66 7.11
CA HIS A 99 7.40 -23.59 6.15
C HIS A 99 8.38 -22.90 5.19
N MET A 100 8.07 -21.70 4.71
CA MET A 100 8.99 -20.94 3.83
C MET A 100 10.31 -20.61 4.51
N LYS A 101 10.30 -20.35 5.83
CA LYS A 101 11.54 -20.07 6.59
C LYS A 101 12.48 -21.27 6.68
N GLU A 102 11.95 -22.49 6.62
CA GLU A 102 12.73 -23.72 6.65
C GLU A 102 13.46 -23.97 5.32
N ILE A 103 13.09 -23.26 4.24
CA ILE A 103 13.65 -23.44 2.91
C ILE A 103 14.94 -22.61 2.76
N PRO A 104 16.12 -23.25 2.64
CA PRO A 104 17.40 -22.53 2.59
C PRO A 104 17.59 -21.67 1.33
N SER A 105 16.94 -22.04 0.23
CA SER A 105 17.02 -21.36 -1.07
C SER A 105 16.14 -20.12 -1.18
N GLN A 106 15.30 -19.82 -0.18
CA GLN A 106 14.42 -18.66 -0.25
C GLN A 106 15.20 -17.37 0.10
N HIS A 107 15.20 -16.42 -0.84
CA HIS A 107 15.78 -15.10 -0.67
C HIS A 107 14.88 -14.21 0.21
N LEU A 108 14.93 -14.43 1.52
CA LEU A 108 14.24 -13.60 2.52
C LEU A 108 15.22 -12.58 3.11
N SER A 109 14.78 -11.32 3.22
CA SER A 109 15.52 -10.28 3.95
C SER A 109 15.75 -10.68 5.41
N GLU A 110 16.86 -10.21 5.99
CA GLU A 110 17.24 -10.52 7.38
C GLU A 110 16.17 -10.09 8.40
N GLU A 111 15.52 -8.95 8.15
CA GLU A 111 14.37 -8.44 8.92
C GLU A 111 13.19 -9.42 8.96
N LEU A 112 12.86 -10.05 7.83
CA LEU A 112 11.75 -11.00 7.76
C LEU A 112 12.12 -12.32 8.45
N ARG A 113 13.37 -12.79 8.31
CA ARG A 113 13.83 -14.02 8.98
C ARG A 113 13.67 -13.95 10.51
N GLN A 114 13.88 -12.78 11.10
CA GLN A 114 13.78 -12.57 12.54
C GLN A 114 12.34 -12.44 13.08
N LYS A 115 11.32 -12.19 12.24
CA LYS A 115 9.92 -12.05 12.70
C LYS A 115 9.30 -13.39 13.13
N ASP A 116 9.07 -13.58 14.42
CA ASP A 116 8.39 -14.77 14.95
C ASP A 116 6.88 -14.74 14.63
N GLN A 117 6.31 -15.91 14.34
CA GLN A 117 4.89 -16.12 14.11
C GLN A 117 4.04 -15.68 15.32
N ASN A 118 4.58 -15.80 16.54
CA ASN A 118 3.84 -15.53 17.78
C ASN A 118 3.83 -14.05 18.19
N ASN A 119 4.60 -13.19 17.52
CA ASN A 119 4.73 -11.77 17.87
C ASN A 119 4.33 -10.85 16.71
N MET A 120 3.44 -11.31 15.83
CA MET A 120 2.92 -10.50 14.74
C MET A 120 1.75 -9.62 15.21
N MET A 121 1.86 -8.34 14.91
CA MET A 121 0.77 -7.38 15.06
C MET A 121 -0.06 -7.35 13.78
N ILE A 122 -1.26 -6.78 13.84
CA ILE A 122 -2.15 -6.69 12.68
C ILE A 122 -1.49 -5.95 11.50
N ILE A 123 -0.67 -4.94 11.80
CA ILE A 123 0.06 -4.15 10.81
C ILE A 123 1.12 -4.97 10.05
N ASP A 124 1.64 -6.04 10.66
CA ASP A 124 2.65 -6.91 10.04
C ASP A 124 2.03 -7.80 8.94
N LEU A 125 0.70 -7.96 8.97
CA LEU A 125 -0.04 -8.68 7.95
C LEU A 125 -0.35 -7.83 6.70
N LEU A 126 -0.15 -6.51 6.76
CA LEU A 126 -0.32 -5.64 5.60
C LEU A 126 0.71 -5.99 4.52
N PRO A 127 0.33 -6.07 3.23
CA PRO A 127 1.22 -6.45 2.15
C PRO A 127 2.19 -5.33 1.74
N GLN A 128 3.00 -4.85 2.69
CA GLN A 128 4.07 -3.88 2.46
C GLN A 128 5.31 -4.56 1.87
N LYS A 129 6.25 -3.77 1.36
CA LYS A 129 7.61 -4.26 1.04
C LYS A 129 8.60 -3.67 2.03
N PRO A 130 9.29 -4.48 2.86
CA PRO A 130 9.13 -5.93 3.05
C PRO A 130 7.96 -6.30 3.99
N SER A 131 7.21 -7.38 3.71
CA SER A 131 6.24 -7.96 4.64
C SER A 131 6.10 -9.47 4.45
N VAL A 132 5.65 -10.16 5.50
CA VAL A 132 5.43 -11.61 5.51
C VAL A 132 4.36 -12.00 4.50
N THR A 133 3.23 -11.31 4.53
CA THR A 133 2.10 -11.56 3.65
C THR A 133 2.46 -11.36 2.18
N ARG A 134 3.25 -10.31 1.86
CA ARG A 134 3.78 -10.09 0.50
C ARG A 134 4.67 -11.24 0.06
N ALA A 135 5.65 -11.62 0.89
CA ALA A 135 6.60 -12.70 0.59
C ALA A 135 5.89 -14.04 0.34
N VAL A 136 4.87 -14.37 1.14
CA VAL A 136 4.06 -15.59 0.95
C VAL A 136 3.35 -15.57 -0.40
N THR A 137 2.72 -14.47 -0.77
CA THR A 137 2.03 -14.38 -2.07
C THR A 137 2.96 -14.36 -3.28
N GLU A 138 4.15 -13.76 -3.16
CA GLU A 138 5.18 -13.83 -4.20
C GLU A 138 5.64 -15.27 -4.38
N TYR A 139 5.97 -15.95 -3.28
CA TYR A 139 6.41 -17.35 -3.29
C TYR A 139 5.39 -18.29 -3.94
N LEU A 140 4.10 -18.18 -3.58
CA LEU A 140 3.07 -19.03 -4.16
C LEU A 140 2.86 -18.72 -5.65
N ALA A 141 2.84 -17.45 -6.04
CA ALA A 141 2.64 -17.08 -7.43
C ALA A 141 3.85 -17.45 -8.31
N GLU A 142 5.07 -17.32 -7.80
CA GLU A 142 6.31 -17.80 -8.43
C GLU A 142 6.31 -19.32 -8.54
N MET A 143 5.93 -20.04 -7.49
CA MET A 143 5.84 -21.49 -7.53
C MET A 143 4.87 -21.98 -8.62
N GLN A 144 3.71 -21.34 -8.75
CA GLN A 144 2.77 -21.66 -9.84
C GLN A 144 3.38 -21.36 -11.20
N ARG A 145 4.05 -20.20 -11.35
CA ARG A 145 4.74 -19.83 -12.58
C ARG A 145 5.80 -20.87 -12.96
N ASP A 146 6.64 -21.30 -12.04
CA ASP A 146 7.70 -22.28 -12.32
C ASP A 146 7.12 -23.59 -12.85
N CYS A 147 6.08 -24.11 -12.19
CA CYS A 147 5.41 -25.34 -12.61
C CYS A 147 4.82 -25.21 -14.03
N ILE A 148 4.18 -24.07 -14.33
CA ILE A 148 3.56 -23.83 -15.64
C ILE A 148 4.61 -23.62 -16.72
N THR A 149 5.62 -22.77 -16.49
CA THR A 149 6.69 -22.48 -17.45
C THR A 149 7.53 -23.72 -17.74
N CYS A 150 7.75 -24.58 -16.74
CA CYS A 150 8.42 -25.86 -16.94
C CYS A 150 7.62 -26.77 -17.90
N ALA A 151 6.29 -26.83 -17.73
CA ALA A 151 5.41 -27.67 -18.56
C ALA A 151 5.08 -27.08 -19.94
N ILE A 152 4.92 -25.76 -20.00
CA ILE A 152 4.44 -25.01 -21.15
C ILE A 152 5.29 -23.73 -21.27
N PRO A 153 6.51 -23.81 -21.86
CA PRO A 153 7.46 -22.69 -21.88
C PRO A 153 6.97 -21.41 -22.56
N ASN A 154 6.01 -21.52 -23.49
CA ASN A 154 5.45 -20.41 -24.26
C ASN A 154 4.02 -20.03 -23.80
N GLU A 155 3.65 -20.38 -22.57
CA GLU A 155 2.35 -19.99 -22.01
C GLU A 155 2.27 -18.48 -21.79
N ASN A 156 1.20 -17.86 -22.29
CA ASN A 156 1.00 -16.41 -22.23
C ASN A 156 -0.36 -16.03 -21.61
N ARG A 157 -1.18 -17.01 -21.20
CA ARG A 157 -2.44 -16.77 -20.49
C ARG A 157 -2.16 -16.21 -19.10
N MET A 158 -2.11 -14.89 -19.01
CA MET A 158 -1.86 -14.19 -17.76
C MET A 158 -3.16 -13.62 -17.18
N ILE A 159 -3.34 -13.78 -15.87
CA ILE A 159 -4.43 -13.16 -15.11
C ILE A 159 -3.88 -12.23 -14.03
N THR A 160 -4.71 -11.27 -13.61
CA THR A 160 -4.38 -10.39 -12.49
C THR A 160 -4.62 -11.09 -11.15
N ALA A 161 -3.93 -10.66 -10.09
CA ALA A 161 -4.11 -11.22 -8.75
C ALA A 161 -5.54 -11.05 -8.21
N GLY A 162 -6.27 -10.01 -8.66
CA GLY A 162 -7.67 -9.79 -8.29
C GLY A 162 -8.66 -10.79 -8.91
N GLU A 163 -8.28 -11.45 -10.00
CA GLU A 163 -9.12 -12.42 -10.72
C GLU A 163 -8.85 -13.88 -10.31
N VAL A 164 -7.87 -14.11 -9.44
CA VAL A 164 -7.47 -15.44 -8.99
C VAL A 164 -8.61 -16.11 -8.22
N LYS A 165 -8.99 -17.32 -8.67
CA LYS A 165 -10.03 -18.18 -8.08
C LYS A 165 -9.43 -19.56 -7.82
N SER A 166 -10.11 -20.39 -7.04
CA SER A 166 -9.68 -21.77 -6.76
C SER A 166 -9.47 -22.60 -8.03
N SER A 167 -10.19 -22.32 -9.12
CA SER A 167 -9.99 -22.98 -10.42
C SER A 167 -8.69 -22.58 -11.13
N HIS A 168 -8.14 -21.40 -10.83
CA HIS A 168 -6.94 -20.85 -11.49
C HIS A 168 -5.64 -21.33 -10.85
N VAL A 169 -5.70 -21.97 -9.68
CA VAL A 169 -4.50 -22.45 -8.97
C VAL A 169 -4.30 -23.95 -9.13
N ILE A 170 -3.04 -24.39 -9.05
CA ILE A 170 -2.71 -25.82 -9.04
C ILE A 170 -3.15 -26.40 -7.69
N THR A 171 -4.03 -27.40 -7.75
CA THR A 171 -4.55 -28.09 -6.57
C THR A 171 -4.20 -29.57 -6.65
N CYS A 172 -3.11 -29.95 -5.99
CA CYS A 172 -2.70 -31.35 -5.87
C CYS A 172 -2.12 -31.63 -4.48
N ASN A 173 -2.20 -32.88 -4.07
CA ASN A 173 -1.47 -33.46 -2.95
C ASN A 173 -0.58 -34.58 -3.51
N PRO A 174 0.75 -34.43 -3.54
CA PRO A 174 1.64 -35.43 -4.15
C PRO A 174 1.46 -36.85 -3.63
N GLU A 175 1.15 -37.04 -2.34
CA GLU A 175 0.93 -38.38 -1.79
C GLU A 175 -0.39 -39.01 -2.25
N GLU A 176 -1.45 -38.21 -2.37
CA GLU A 176 -2.79 -38.67 -2.73
C GLU A 176 -3.04 -38.68 -4.24
N ASP A 177 -2.34 -37.82 -4.97
CA ASP A 177 -2.52 -37.63 -6.40
C ASP A 177 -1.37 -38.24 -7.22
N PHE A 178 -0.11 -38.00 -6.86
CA PHE A 178 1.00 -38.41 -7.72
C PHE A 178 1.34 -39.89 -7.53
N LEU A 179 1.29 -40.40 -6.30
CA LEU A 179 1.62 -41.82 -6.04
C LEU A 179 0.66 -42.79 -6.72
N PRO A 180 -0.67 -42.62 -6.70
CA PRO A 180 -1.57 -43.52 -7.41
C PRO A 180 -1.35 -43.51 -8.93
N ILE A 181 -1.08 -42.32 -9.49
CA ILE A 181 -0.77 -42.18 -10.92
C ILE A 181 0.58 -42.86 -11.22
N ALA A 182 1.59 -42.67 -10.38
CA ALA A 182 2.89 -43.33 -10.54
C ALA A 182 2.74 -44.85 -10.51
N ILE A 183 2.03 -45.40 -9.52
CA ILE A 183 1.80 -46.85 -9.38
C ILE A 183 1.07 -47.42 -10.62
N SER A 184 0.11 -46.70 -11.19
CA SER A 184 -0.58 -47.13 -12.42
C SER A 184 0.28 -47.11 -13.68
N ASN A 185 1.48 -46.51 -13.63
CA ASN A 185 2.46 -46.45 -14.71
C ASN A 185 3.71 -47.30 -14.42
N ILE A 186 3.61 -48.25 -13.48
CA ILE A 186 4.67 -49.24 -13.18
C ILE A 186 4.28 -50.56 -13.84
N ASP A 187 5.11 -51.03 -14.77
CA ASP A 187 4.95 -52.33 -15.42
C ASP A 187 5.93 -53.34 -14.82
N TYR A 188 5.43 -54.45 -14.31
CA TYR A 188 6.25 -55.56 -13.81
C TYR A 188 6.51 -56.55 -14.96
N VAL A 189 7.76 -56.61 -15.40
CA VAL A 189 8.19 -57.46 -16.51
C VAL A 189 8.93 -58.67 -15.96
N VAL A 190 8.50 -59.87 -16.36
CA VAL A 190 9.23 -61.11 -16.09
C VAL A 190 9.97 -61.48 -17.37
N ASN A 191 11.29 -61.41 -17.32
CA ASN A 191 12.15 -61.75 -18.45
C ASN A 191 12.22 -63.26 -18.67
N GLU A 192 12.56 -63.70 -19.89
CA GLU A 192 12.63 -65.13 -20.26
C GLU A 192 13.65 -65.94 -19.43
N ASP A 193 14.62 -65.26 -18.80
CA ASP A 193 15.61 -65.83 -17.88
C ASP A 193 15.10 -66.00 -16.44
N GLY A 194 13.83 -65.65 -16.18
CA GLY A 194 13.20 -65.68 -14.86
C GLY A 194 13.54 -64.49 -13.97
N THR A 195 14.21 -63.45 -14.49
CA THR A 195 14.45 -62.21 -13.75
C THR A 195 13.22 -61.29 -13.78
N GLU A 196 12.89 -60.71 -12.63
CA GLU A 196 11.82 -59.71 -12.51
C GLU A 196 12.45 -58.32 -12.63
N SER A 197 12.03 -57.53 -13.62
CA SER A 197 12.39 -56.12 -13.76
C SER A 197 11.14 -55.23 -13.68
N THR A 198 11.32 -54.02 -13.17
CA THR A 198 10.25 -53.02 -13.07
C THR A 198 10.52 -51.93 -14.08
N ASP A 199 9.61 -51.75 -15.04
CA ASP A 199 9.65 -50.67 -16.01
C ASP A 199 8.78 -49.50 -15.53
N TYR A 200 9.34 -48.29 -15.56
CA TYR A 200 8.69 -47.10 -15.06
C TYR A 200 8.39 -46.16 -16.22
N ASN A 201 7.10 -46.02 -16.56
CA ASN A 201 6.70 -45.15 -17.66
C ASN A 201 6.58 -43.69 -17.21
N PHE A 202 7.71 -43.08 -16.84
CA PHE A 202 7.79 -41.70 -16.38
C PHE A 202 7.26 -40.69 -17.40
N LYS A 203 7.37 -41.00 -18.69
CA LYS A 203 6.83 -40.16 -19.77
C LYS A 203 5.31 -40.09 -19.73
N THR A 204 4.63 -41.20 -19.45
CA THR A 204 3.17 -41.25 -19.37
C THR A 204 2.70 -40.63 -18.06
N LEU A 205 3.42 -40.89 -16.96
CA LEU A 205 3.20 -40.22 -15.68
C LEU A 205 3.26 -38.69 -15.81
N GLU A 206 4.33 -38.16 -16.41
CA GLU A 206 4.51 -36.72 -16.63
C GLU A 206 3.34 -36.12 -17.42
N LYS A 207 2.95 -36.76 -18.54
CA LYS A 207 1.82 -36.31 -19.36
C LYS A 207 0.51 -36.29 -18.60
N GLN A 208 0.24 -37.30 -17.77
CA GLN A 208 -0.98 -37.39 -16.97
C GLN A 208 -1.03 -36.29 -15.90
N LEU A 209 0.10 -36.00 -15.26
CA LEU A 209 0.20 -34.90 -14.29
C LEU A 209 0.00 -33.54 -14.95
N ILE A 210 0.62 -33.29 -16.10
CA ILE A 210 0.45 -32.04 -16.86
C ILE A 210 -1.02 -31.85 -17.24
N SER A 211 -1.61 -32.88 -17.87
CA SER A 211 -3.00 -32.83 -18.34
C SER A 211 -4.00 -32.60 -17.21
N ARG A 212 -3.75 -33.16 -16.03
CA ARG A 212 -4.69 -33.10 -14.91
C ARG A 212 -4.54 -31.82 -14.08
N PHE A 213 -3.33 -31.32 -13.88
CA PHE A 213 -3.05 -30.26 -12.90
C PHE A 213 -2.57 -28.94 -13.50
N ILE A 214 -1.99 -28.94 -14.71
CA ILE A 214 -1.28 -27.77 -15.26
C ILE A 214 -1.94 -27.19 -16.53
N SER A 215 -2.42 -28.02 -17.46
CA SER A 215 -2.75 -27.60 -18.83
C SER A 215 -3.69 -26.40 -18.99
N GLU A 216 -4.58 -26.14 -18.03
CA GLU A 216 -5.54 -25.02 -18.08
C GLU A 216 -5.27 -23.92 -17.05
N LYS A 217 -4.10 -23.93 -16.39
CA LYS A 217 -3.77 -22.98 -15.34
C LYS A 217 -3.10 -21.73 -15.93
N PRO A 218 -3.58 -20.52 -15.59
CA PRO A 218 -2.98 -19.29 -16.06
C PRO A 218 -1.73 -18.93 -15.25
N LEU A 219 -0.88 -18.09 -15.84
CA LEU A 219 0.17 -17.37 -15.14
C LEU A 219 -0.43 -16.23 -14.30
N ILE A 220 0.12 -16.00 -13.12
CA ILE A 220 -0.29 -14.89 -12.25
C ILE A 220 0.66 -13.73 -12.46
N ASN A 221 0.11 -12.55 -12.74
CA ASN A 221 0.92 -11.34 -12.87
C ASN A 221 1.42 -10.86 -11.50
N LEU A 222 2.70 -11.06 -11.20
CA LEU A 222 3.33 -10.64 -9.94
C LEU A 222 3.28 -9.13 -9.69
N THR A 223 3.17 -8.30 -10.74
CA THR A 223 3.07 -6.84 -10.60
C THR A 223 1.69 -6.40 -10.11
N THR A 224 0.68 -7.27 -10.26
CA THR A 224 -0.70 -7.01 -9.81
C THR A 224 -0.99 -7.57 -8.42
N LEU A 225 0.00 -8.23 -7.79
CA LEU A 225 -0.14 -8.69 -6.42
C LEU A 225 -0.44 -7.50 -5.50
N PRO A 226 -1.35 -7.66 -4.52
CA PRO A 226 -1.73 -6.57 -3.63
C PRO A 226 -0.50 -6.04 -2.92
N SER A 227 -0.36 -4.73 -2.95
CA SER A 227 0.68 -3.99 -2.25
C SER A 227 0.00 -2.93 -1.41
N PHE A 228 0.30 -2.91 -0.13
CA PHE A 228 -0.08 -1.81 0.74
C PHE A 228 1.15 -0.92 0.86
N GLU A 229 1.15 0.18 0.12
CA GLU A 229 2.05 1.27 0.48
C GLU A 229 1.42 1.93 1.69
N VAL A 230 2.14 1.96 2.81
CA VAL A 230 1.89 2.95 3.87
C VAL A 230 2.24 4.26 3.21
N SER A 231 1.37 4.73 2.33
CA SER A 231 1.53 6.04 1.80
C SER A 231 1.32 6.94 3.00
N PRO A 232 2.35 7.69 3.44
CA PRO A 232 2.11 8.71 4.44
C PRO A 232 1.00 9.64 3.95
N VAL A 233 0.78 9.71 2.62
CA VAL A 233 -0.39 10.31 2.03
C VAL A 233 -0.56 9.82 0.57
N ASN A 234 -1.63 9.08 0.25
CA ASN A 234 -2.37 9.44 -0.97
C ASN A 234 -2.90 10.83 -0.65
N THR A 235 -2.04 11.83 -0.78
CA THR A 235 -2.33 13.20 -0.43
C THR A 235 -3.56 13.57 -1.24
N LEU A 236 -4.47 14.30 -0.62
CA LEU A 236 -5.44 15.08 -1.37
C LEU A 236 -4.72 15.84 -2.52
N ASN A 237 -3.45 16.21 -2.33
CA ASN A 237 -2.55 16.74 -3.35
C ASN A 237 -2.24 15.77 -4.52
N SER A 238 -2.01 14.47 -4.32
CA SER A 238 -1.83 13.55 -5.47
C SER A 238 -3.11 13.40 -6.29
N PHE A 239 -4.28 13.51 -5.65
CA PHE A 239 -5.57 13.62 -6.33
C PHE A 239 -5.69 14.93 -7.12
N PHE A 240 -5.35 16.08 -6.51
CA PHE A 240 -5.43 17.39 -7.17
C PHE A 240 -4.42 17.58 -8.31
N LEU A 241 -3.32 16.81 -8.32
CA LEU A 241 -2.32 16.82 -9.38
C LEU A 241 -2.70 16.00 -10.62
N LYS A 242 -3.81 15.22 -10.59
CA LYS A 242 -4.30 14.51 -11.78
C LYS A 242 -4.81 15.54 -12.81
N ASP A 243 -4.35 15.46 -14.06
CA ASP A 243 -4.70 16.43 -15.11
C ASP A 243 -6.22 16.62 -15.28
N SER A 244 -6.99 15.52 -15.24
CA SER A 244 -8.45 15.54 -15.34
C SER A 244 -9.15 16.31 -14.21
N VAL A 245 -8.50 16.42 -13.06
CA VAL A 245 -8.99 17.14 -11.88
C VAL A 245 -8.48 18.58 -11.94
N LYS A 246 -7.18 18.77 -12.20
CA LYS A 246 -6.49 20.06 -12.21
C LYS A 246 -7.13 21.07 -13.17
N GLU A 247 -7.59 20.63 -14.35
CA GLU A 247 -8.27 21.49 -15.33
C GLU A 247 -9.58 22.10 -14.82
N ASN A 248 -10.20 21.49 -13.81
CA ASN A 248 -11.49 21.90 -13.26
C ASN A 248 -11.38 22.64 -11.92
N LEU A 249 -10.17 22.84 -11.40
CA LEU A 249 -9.92 23.49 -10.12
C LEU A 249 -9.57 24.97 -10.31
N GLU A 250 -10.07 25.80 -9.39
CA GLU A 250 -9.76 27.22 -9.33
C GLU A 250 -9.46 27.64 -7.90
N SER A 251 -8.52 28.58 -7.74
CA SER A 251 -8.20 29.14 -6.43
C SER A 251 -9.31 30.05 -5.91
N LEU A 252 -9.54 30.06 -4.59
CA LEU A 252 -10.42 31.06 -3.98
C LEU A 252 -9.86 32.47 -4.21
N ASN A 253 -10.76 33.44 -4.34
CA ASN A 253 -10.34 34.84 -4.42
C ASN A 253 -9.70 35.30 -3.10
N SER A 254 -8.87 36.35 -3.17
CA SER A 254 -8.12 36.84 -2.01
C SER A 254 -9.02 37.32 -0.86
N ASN A 255 -10.23 37.82 -1.15
CA ASN A 255 -11.15 38.30 -0.12
C ASN A 255 -11.70 37.14 0.72
N ASP A 256 -12.12 36.06 0.07
CA ASP A 256 -12.60 34.84 0.71
C ASP A 256 -11.48 34.18 1.51
N LYS A 257 -10.25 34.17 0.96
CA LYS A 257 -9.08 33.66 1.69
C LYS A 257 -8.81 34.45 2.97
N ASN A 258 -8.79 35.79 2.86
CA ASN A 258 -8.59 36.67 4.01
C ASN A 258 -9.72 36.54 5.04
N CYS A 259 -10.97 36.39 4.59
CA CYS A 259 -12.11 36.16 5.47
C CYS A 259 -11.95 34.85 6.25
N ILE A 260 -11.57 33.75 5.59
CA ILE A 260 -11.30 32.47 6.28
C ILE A 260 -10.18 32.62 7.32
N MET A 261 -9.08 33.26 6.96
CA MET A 261 -7.93 33.43 7.85
C MET A 261 -8.23 34.32 9.06
N ASN A 262 -9.09 35.32 8.92
CA ASN A 262 -9.33 36.32 9.98
C ASN A 262 -10.60 36.06 10.79
N ASP A 263 -11.68 35.59 10.17
CA ASP A 263 -13.01 35.54 10.77
C ASP A 263 -13.31 34.17 11.41
N LEU A 264 -12.76 33.07 10.88
CA LEU A 264 -12.97 31.74 11.47
C LEU A 264 -12.06 31.55 12.69
N ARG A 265 -12.67 31.40 13.88
CA ARG A 265 -11.96 31.26 15.17
C ARG A 265 -12.25 29.95 15.90
N LEU A 266 -13.33 29.27 15.53
CA LEU A 266 -13.80 28.06 16.22
C LEU A 266 -13.13 26.82 15.63
N LEU A 267 -12.18 26.25 16.38
CA LEU A 267 -11.38 25.09 15.94
C LEU A 267 -12.25 23.87 15.62
N ASN A 268 -13.29 23.63 16.41
CA ASN A 268 -14.25 22.54 16.21
C ASN A 268 -15.04 22.68 14.90
N GLU A 269 -15.50 23.88 14.56
CA GLU A 269 -16.21 24.15 13.30
C GLU A 269 -15.30 23.96 12.09
N ILE A 270 -14.07 24.47 12.15
CA ILE A 270 -13.07 24.30 11.09
C ILE A 270 -12.73 22.80 10.93
N SER A 271 -12.59 22.08 12.04
CA SER A 271 -12.27 20.64 12.02
C SER A 271 -13.42 19.80 11.46
N ALA A 272 -14.66 20.15 11.78
CA ALA A 272 -15.85 19.51 11.21
C ALA A 272 -15.98 19.81 9.70
N ALA A 273 -15.72 21.05 9.28
CA ALA A 273 -15.68 21.43 7.87
C ALA A 273 -14.58 20.67 7.11
N LEU A 274 -13.36 20.60 7.65
CA LEU A 274 -12.27 19.81 7.07
C LEU A 274 -12.61 18.33 6.97
N SER A 275 -13.15 17.72 8.03
CA SER A 275 -13.59 16.32 7.98
C SER A 275 -14.60 16.07 6.86
N THR A 276 -15.57 16.99 6.71
CA THR A 276 -16.59 16.96 5.65
C THR A 276 -15.97 17.12 4.26
N LEU A 277 -15.02 18.04 4.09
CA LEU A 277 -14.28 18.24 2.84
C LEU A 277 -13.43 17.03 2.48
N LYS A 278 -12.73 16.42 3.44
CA LYS A 278 -11.92 15.21 3.20
C LYS A 278 -12.76 14.10 2.59
N ILE A 279 -13.98 13.90 3.11
CA ILE A 279 -14.93 12.93 2.58
C ILE A 279 -15.31 13.33 1.16
N ALA A 280 -15.74 14.58 0.94
CA ALA A 280 -16.15 15.05 -0.39
C ALA A 280 -15.03 14.89 -1.44
N ILE A 281 -13.79 15.21 -1.10
CA ILE A 281 -12.62 15.02 -1.98
C ILE A 281 -12.42 13.54 -2.30
N GLY A 282 -12.59 12.64 -1.33
CA GLY A 282 -12.52 11.20 -1.58
C GLY A 282 -13.57 10.69 -2.58
N PHE A 283 -14.73 11.36 -2.70
CA PHE A 283 -15.73 11.02 -3.72
C PHE A 283 -15.49 11.69 -5.08
N LEU A 284 -14.75 12.80 -5.13
CA LEU A 284 -14.42 13.46 -6.39
C LEU A 284 -13.53 12.59 -7.29
N GLU A 285 -12.84 11.60 -6.74
CA GLU A 285 -12.11 10.58 -7.52
C GLU A 285 -13.05 9.71 -8.36
N LEU A 286 -14.29 9.52 -7.92
CA LEU A 286 -15.30 8.69 -8.59
C LEU A 286 -16.22 9.51 -9.50
N SER A 287 -16.51 10.75 -9.11
CA SER A 287 -17.35 11.67 -9.88
C SER A 287 -16.94 13.10 -9.59
N PHE A 288 -16.26 13.73 -10.53
CA PHE A 288 -16.01 15.17 -10.46
C PHE A 288 -17.28 15.87 -10.96
N GLY A 289 -18.14 16.30 -10.02
CA GLY A 289 -19.37 17.03 -10.34
C GLY A 289 -19.08 18.33 -11.12
N HIS A 290 -20.13 18.99 -11.63
CA HIS A 290 -19.92 20.17 -12.48
C HIS A 290 -19.17 21.29 -11.71
N PRO A 291 -18.07 21.87 -12.24
CA PRO A 291 -17.16 22.76 -11.49
C PRO A 291 -17.84 23.97 -10.84
N ASP A 292 -18.83 24.54 -11.52
CA ASP A 292 -19.59 25.71 -11.04
C ASP A 292 -20.71 25.42 -10.04
N THR A 293 -20.99 24.15 -9.74
CA THR A 293 -22.00 23.76 -8.76
C THR A 293 -21.56 24.19 -7.37
N LEU A 294 -22.50 24.67 -6.54
CA LEU A 294 -22.21 24.97 -5.14
C LEU A 294 -21.77 23.70 -4.42
N LEU A 295 -20.70 23.78 -3.64
CA LEU A 295 -20.14 22.61 -2.97
C LEU A 295 -21.15 21.96 -2.02
N ILE A 296 -21.95 22.78 -1.33
CA ILE A 296 -23.04 22.32 -0.46
C ILE A 296 -24.11 21.56 -1.27
N GLU A 297 -24.45 22.06 -2.45
CA GLU A 297 -25.46 21.44 -3.30
C GLU A 297 -24.97 20.11 -3.87
N TYR A 298 -23.72 20.08 -4.35
CA TYR A 298 -23.04 18.87 -4.78
C TYR A 298 -23.04 17.79 -3.69
N MET A 299 -22.68 18.17 -2.45
CA MET A 299 -22.69 17.24 -1.32
C MET A 299 -24.08 16.72 -0.96
N LYS A 300 -25.11 17.58 -1.03
CA LYS A 300 -26.49 17.19 -0.70
C LYS A 300 -27.11 16.31 -1.77
N ASN A 301 -26.97 16.70 -3.04
CA ASN A 301 -27.74 16.14 -4.14
C ASN A 301 -27.01 14.99 -4.83
N GLU A 302 -25.70 15.12 -5.05
CA GLU A 302 -24.91 14.09 -5.75
C GLU A 302 -24.34 13.07 -4.76
N LEU A 303 -23.69 13.54 -3.69
CA LEU A 303 -23.11 12.63 -2.69
C LEU A 303 -24.10 12.11 -1.64
N ARG A 304 -25.35 12.62 -1.64
CA ARG A 304 -26.40 12.25 -0.68
C ARG A 304 -25.99 12.43 0.80
N MET A 305 -25.16 13.44 1.09
CA MET A 305 -24.64 13.74 2.44
C MET A 305 -25.33 14.95 3.08
N GLY A 306 -26.67 14.95 3.09
CA GLY A 306 -27.49 16.05 3.63
C GLY A 306 -27.09 16.49 5.03
N ASP A 307 -26.92 15.52 5.93
CA ASP A 307 -26.62 15.76 7.35
C ASP A 307 -25.22 16.30 7.58
N ARG A 308 -24.24 15.94 6.73
CA ARG A 308 -22.86 16.43 6.85
C ARG A 308 -22.66 17.78 6.17
N ALA A 309 -23.43 18.08 5.13
CA ALA A 309 -23.36 19.35 4.41
C ALA A 309 -23.64 20.57 5.32
N GLN A 310 -24.31 20.38 6.47
CA GLN A 310 -24.51 21.45 7.45
C GLN A 310 -23.21 21.99 8.06
N HIS A 311 -22.14 21.20 8.09
CA HIS A 311 -20.82 21.64 8.59
C HIS A 311 -20.12 22.61 7.63
N LEU A 312 -20.62 22.76 6.40
CA LEU A 312 -20.17 23.76 5.43
C LEU A 312 -21.02 25.04 5.46
N ASN A 313 -21.88 25.24 6.47
CA ASN A 313 -22.74 26.42 6.56
C ASN A 313 -22.01 27.70 6.99
N LEU A 314 -20.68 27.72 7.04
CA LEU A 314 -19.90 28.94 7.27
C LEU A 314 -20.06 29.90 6.08
N PRO A 315 -20.07 31.24 6.30
CA PRO A 315 -20.43 32.21 5.26
C PRO A 315 -19.68 32.03 3.92
N VAL A 316 -18.36 31.89 3.97
CA VAL A 316 -17.48 31.71 2.79
C VAL A 316 -17.63 30.32 2.15
N LEU A 317 -18.00 29.31 2.95
CA LEU A 317 -18.20 27.95 2.46
C LEU A 317 -19.52 27.79 1.71
N ARG A 318 -20.53 28.63 2.01
CA ARG A 318 -21.82 28.63 1.31
C ARG A 318 -21.75 29.11 -0.12
N THR A 319 -20.82 30.03 -0.41
CA THR A 319 -20.61 30.60 -1.74
C THR A 319 -19.59 29.82 -2.56
N SER A 320 -18.90 28.86 -1.93
CA SER A 320 -17.88 28.06 -2.57
C SER A 320 -18.46 27.01 -3.51
N LYS A 321 -17.75 26.79 -4.61
CA LYS A 321 -18.11 25.85 -5.68
C LYS A 321 -17.20 24.63 -5.64
N VAL A 322 -17.58 23.56 -6.35
CA VAL A 322 -16.78 22.33 -6.45
C VAL A 322 -15.35 22.63 -6.93
N LYS A 323 -15.19 23.53 -7.90
CA LYS A 323 -13.86 23.96 -8.38
C LYS A 323 -12.95 24.56 -7.31
N HIS A 324 -13.49 25.13 -6.23
CA HIS A 324 -12.70 25.74 -5.16
C HIS A 324 -12.25 24.75 -4.08
N ILE A 325 -12.60 23.47 -4.19
CA ILE A 325 -12.47 22.49 -3.09
C ILE A 325 -11.02 22.30 -2.61
N GLN A 326 -10.04 22.35 -3.52
CA GLN A 326 -8.62 22.29 -3.16
C GLN A 326 -8.22 23.50 -2.33
N SER A 327 -8.49 24.71 -2.86
CA SER A 327 -8.10 25.95 -2.20
C SER A 327 -8.77 26.09 -0.83
N LEU A 328 -10.01 25.61 -0.69
CA LEU A 328 -10.72 25.51 0.58
C LEU A 328 -10.04 24.57 1.57
N TRP A 329 -9.64 23.38 1.12
CA TRP A 329 -8.94 22.41 1.96
C TRP A 329 -7.61 22.98 2.48
N GLU A 330 -6.81 23.56 1.59
CA GLU A 330 -5.50 24.15 1.92
C GLU A 330 -5.65 25.27 2.96
N ILE A 331 -6.54 26.22 2.71
CA ILE A 331 -6.68 27.38 3.61
C ILE A 331 -7.33 27.06 4.94
N LEU A 332 -8.33 26.17 4.98
CA LEU A 332 -8.92 25.74 6.25
C LEU A 332 -7.92 24.93 7.08
N SER A 333 -7.10 24.11 6.41
CA SER A 333 -6.03 23.36 7.08
C SER A 333 -4.98 24.30 7.65
N ALA A 334 -4.54 25.30 6.87
CA ALA A 334 -3.63 26.34 7.32
C ALA A 334 -4.22 27.12 8.51
N ARG A 335 -5.47 27.56 8.41
CA ARG A 335 -6.15 28.29 9.50
C ARG A 335 -6.27 27.46 10.77
N ARG A 336 -6.59 26.17 10.66
CA ARG A 336 -6.59 25.25 11.80
C ARG A 336 -5.21 25.20 12.46
N SER A 337 -4.16 25.03 11.66
CA SER A 337 -2.77 24.97 12.14
C SER A 337 -2.31 26.28 12.79
N VAL A 338 -2.76 27.43 12.26
CA VAL A 338 -2.54 28.75 12.88
C VAL A 338 -3.18 28.82 14.26
N LEU A 339 -4.47 28.46 14.39
CA LEU A 339 -5.17 28.48 15.68
C LEU A 339 -4.51 27.55 16.71
N LEU A 340 -4.09 26.34 16.29
CA LEU A 340 -3.36 25.41 17.16
C LEU A 340 -2.04 26.04 17.64
N THR A 341 -1.33 26.74 16.75
CA THR A 341 -0.08 27.43 17.09
C THR A 341 -0.32 28.58 18.06
N GLU A 342 -1.36 29.39 17.85
CA GLU A 342 -1.80 30.46 18.77
C GLU A 342 -2.19 29.90 20.16
N MET A 343 -2.68 28.65 20.22
CA MET A 343 -2.98 27.91 21.46
C MET A 343 -1.76 27.20 22.07
N ASN A 344 -0.54 27.49 21.60
CA ASN A 344 0.71 26.83 22.00
C ASN A 344 0.74 25.30 21.77
N GLN A 345 -0.04 24.79 20.81
CA GLN A 345 0.00 23.40 20.37
C GLN A 345 0.84 23.27 19.10
N ASN A 346 1.45 22.10 18.89
CA ASN A 346 2.19 21.82 17.65
C ASN A 346 1.24 21.22 16.60
N PRO A 347 0.86 21.95 15.53
CA PRO A 347 0.00 21.40 14.48
C PRO A 347 0.70 20.35 13.61
N PHE A 348 2.04 20.27 13.67
CA PHE A 348 2.86 19.40 12.84
C PHE A 348 3.52 18.26 13.62
N PHE A 349 2.91 17.84 14.74
CA PHE A 349 3.42 16.76 15.59
C PHE A 349 3.62 15.41 14.87
N MET A 350 2.99 15.22 13.70
CA MET A 350 3.15 14.04 12.83
C MET A 350 4.33 14.14 11.84
N ILE A 351 4.97 15.31 11.74
CA ILE A 351 6.18 15.52 10.93
C ILE A 351 7.39 15.02 11.72
N ASP A 352 8.37 14.48 11.01
CA ASP A 352 9.59 13.92 11.63
C ASP A 352 10.26 14.97 12.54
N GLU A 353 10.76 14.53 13.69
CA GLU A 353 11.46 15.35 14.67
C GLU A 353 12.70 16.03 14.05
N ALA A 354 13.27 15.44 13.00
CA ALA A 354 14.34 16.04 12.21
C ALA A 354 14.00 17.42 11.58
N PHE A 355 12.72 17.80 11.49
CA PHE A 355 12.25 19.10 10.99
C PHE A 355 11.88 20.12 12.10
N HIS A 356 12.10 19.74 13.37
CA HIS A 356 11.69 20.50 14.54
C HIS A 356 12.83 21.21 15.27
N GLU A 357 14.01 21.33 14.65
CA GLU A 357 15.14 22.04 15.25
C GLU A 357 14.81 23.53 15.46
N ALA A 358 15.38 24.09 16.53
CA ALA A 358 15.25 25.51 16.83
C ALA A 358 16.14 26.34 15.90
N LEU A 359 15.64 27.50 15.46
CA LEU A 359 16.45 28.51 14.80
C LEU A 359 17.47 29.09 15.78
N THR A 360 18.64 29.47 15.27
CA THR A 360 19.61 30.24 16.07
C THR A 360 19.05 31.63 16.37
N GLU A 361 19.60 32.31 17.38
CA GLU A 361 19.14 33.66 17.76
C GLU A 361 19.31 34.69 16.63
N ASP A 362 20.38 34.57 15.83
CA ASP A 362 20.63 35.47 14.69
C ASP A 362 19.63 35.23 13.54
N GLU A 363 19.38 33.96 13.19
CA GLU A 363 18.36 33.58 12.19
C GLU A 363 16.98 34.03 12.63
N THR A 364 16.61 33.77 13.89
CA THR A 364 15.32 34.16 14.47
C THR A 364 15.09 35.66 14.35
N ARG A 365 16.10 36.48 14.69
CA ARG A 365 16.02 37.94 14.62
C ARG A 365 15.92 38.46 13.19
N LYS A 366 16.65 37.87 12.24
CA LYS A 366 16.60 38.25 10.82
C LYS A 366 15.25 37.89 10.20
N LEU A 367 14.81 36.64 10.37
CA LEU A 367 13.54 36.14 9.85
C LEU A 367 12.36 36.93 10.41
N ARG A 368 12.34 37.19 11.73
CA ARG A 368 11.27 37.97 12.36
C ARG A 368 11.06 39.33 11.69
N ARG A 369 12.13 40.11 11.49
CA ARG A 369 12.05 41.44 10.85
C ARG A 369 11.52 41.36 9.42
N SER A 370 11.97 40.37 8.65
CA SER A 370 11.50 40.15 7.27
C SER A 370 10.02 39.75 7.23
N LEU A 371 9.58 38.91 8.17
CA LEU A 371 8.18 38.47 8.25
C LEU A 371 7.24 39.58 8.72
N GLU A 372 7.63 40.37 9.71
CA GLU A 372 6.84 41.52 10.22
C GLU A 372 6.64 42.63 9.15
N THR A 373 7.54 42.73 8.17
CA THR A 373 7.43 43.72 7.08
C THR A 373 6.70 43.17 5.84
N MET A 374 6.31 41.89 5.86
CA MET A 374 5.71 41.22 4.71
C MET A 374 4.22 41.56 4.56
N LYS A 375 3.87 42.25 3.46
CA LYS A 375 2.48 42.68 3.17
C LYS A 375 1.48 41.52 2.99
N LYS A 376 1.95 40.36 2.52
CA LYS A 376 1.11 39.18 2.22
C LYS A 376 1.45 38.00 3.14
N ILE A 377 1.55 38.24 4.44
CA ILE A 377 1.92 37.21 5.41
C ILE A 377 0.93 36.04 5.46
N ASP A 378 -0.38 36.29 5.30
CA ASP A 378 -1.37 35.21 5.23
C ASP A 378 -1.13 34.28 4.03
N PHE A 379 -0.75 34.84 2.89
CA PHE A 379 -0.41 34.05 1.71
C PHE A 379 0.85 33.21 1.93
N PHE A 380 1.89 33.81 2.52
CA PHE A 380 3.10 33.09 2.91
C PHE A 380 2.81 31.94 3.87
N ILE A 381 1.96 32.16 4.88
CA ILE A 381 1.55 31.11 5.82
C ILE A 381 0.80 30.00 5.08
N ILE A 382 -0.13 30.31 4.18
CA ILE A 382 -0.86 29.27 3.44
C ILE A 382 0.09 28.41 2.60
N GLU A 383 1.00 29.03 1.84
CA GLU A 383 1.94 28.30 0.99
C GLU A 383 2.98 27.52 1.81
N LEU A 384 3.49 28.11 2.90
CA LEU A 384 4.39 27.43 3.82
C LEU A 384 3.70 26.24 4.49
N HIS A 385 2.42 26.37 4.85
CA HIS A 385 1.63 25.26 5.39
C HIS A 385 1.58 24.10 4.40
N ASP A 386 1.18 24.38 3.16
CA ASP A 386 1.06 23.34 2.15
C ASP A 386 2.42 22.71 1.86
N PHE A 387 3.49 23.50 1.76
CA PHE A 387 4.85 22.98 1.63
C PHE A 387 5.23 22.01 2.76
N ILE A 388 4.97 22.39 4.01
CA ILE A 388 5.20 21.55 5.19
C ILE A 388 4.41 20.24 5.11
N MET A 389 3.14 20.30 4.67
CA MET A 389 2.30 19.11 4.51
C MET A 389 2.78 18.17 3.38
N ASN A 390 3.64 18.63 2.48
CA ASN A 390 4.20 17.85 1.37
C ASN A 390 5.64 17.34 1.61
N ILE A 391 6.22 17.55 2.80
CA ILE A 391 7.60 17.10 3.11
C ILE A 391 7.79 15.60 2.87
N LYS A 392 6.92 14.75 3.43
CA LYS A 392 7.02 13.29 3.28
C LYS A 392 6.70 12.82 1.84
N PRO A 393 5.58 13.24 1.19
CA PRO A 393 5.27 12.87 -0.19
C PRO A 393 6.36 13.21 -1.20
N LYS A 394 6.98 14.39 -1.08
CA LYS A 394 8.02 14.85 -2.02
C LYS A 394 9.43 14.37 -1.63
N GLY A 395 9.57 13.66 -0.51
CA GLY A 395 10.85 13.09 -0.07
C GLY A 395 11.89 14.15 0.32
N PHE A 396 11.46 15.30 0.86
CA PHE A 396 12.39 16.35 1.26
C PHE A 396 13.24 15.92 2.45
N HIS A 397 14.53 16.28 2.44
CA HIS A 397 15.47 15.93 3.49
C HIS A 397 15.75 17.12 4.43
N SER A 398 15.95 16.85 5.73
CA SER A 398 16.14 17.89 6.75
C SER A 398 17.43 18.71 6.57
N SER A 399 18.45 18.14 5.92
CA SER A 399 19.72 18.84 5.63
C SER A 399 19.65 19.82 4.46
N TRP A 400 18.59 19.79 3.65
CA TRP A 400 18.42 20.69 2.51
C TRP A 400 18.06 22.09 2.97
N THR A 401 18.19 23.09 2.08
CA THR A 401 17.76 24.45 2.39
C THR A 401 16.29 24.64 2.04
N ILE A 402 15.59 25.46 2.82
CA ILE A 402 14.17 25.78 2.56
C ILE A 402 14.05 26.51 1.21
N HIS A 403 14.99 27.41 0.90
CA HIS A 403 14.98 28.15 -0.37
C HIS A 403 15.01 27.21 -1.59
N GLU A 404 15.99 26.32 -1.68
CA GLU A 404 16.19 25.42 -2.83
C GLU A 404 15.08 24.37 -3.00
N THR A 405 14.23 24.19 -1.98
CA THR A 405 13.12 23.22 -2.01
C THR A 405 11.76 23.90 -2.19
N PHE A 406 11.59 25.07 -1.58
CA PHE A 406 10.33 25.82 -1.61
C PHE A 406 10.12 26.55 -2.93
N GLU A 407 11.18 27.11 -3.54
CA GLU A 407 11.08 27.77 -4.84
C GLU A 407 10.57 26.81 -5.94
N PRO A 408 11.20 25.63 -6.17
CA PRO A 408 10.68 24.66 -7.14
C PRO A 408 9.26 24.16 -6.83
N PHE A 409 8.91 24.10 -5.54
CA PHE A 409 7.56 23.71 -5.11
C PHE A 409 6.50 24.74 -5.51
N LEU A 410 6.82 26.04 -5.43
CA LEU A 410 5.94 27.12 -5.87
C LEU A 410 5.90 27.23 -7.40
N ASP A 411 7.00 26.95 -8.09
CA ASP A 411 7.04 26.91 -9.56
C ASP A 411 6.11 25.83 -10.13
N GLU A 412 6.04 24.65 -9.51
CA GLU A 412 5.13 23.55 -9.91
C GLU A 412 3.65 23.99 -9.87
N LYS A 413 3.32 24.94 -9.00
CA LYS A 413 1.99 25.54 -8.88
C LYS A 413 1.71 26.65 -9.90
N SER A 414 2.64 26.91 -10.83
CA SER A 414 2.51 27.95 -11.87
C SER A 414 2.29 29.35 -11.28
N MET A 415 2.95 29.64 -10.16
CA MET A 415 2.93 30.96 -9.54
C MET A 415 3.81 31.96 -10.29
N GLU A 416 3.49 33.25 -10.18
CA GLU A 416 4.30 34.32 -10.80
C GLU A 416 5.67 34.44 -10.12
N GLU A 417 6.76 34.50 -10.91
CA GLU A 417 8.15 34.56 -10.43
C GLU A 417 8.37 35.65 -9.36
N GLN A 418 7.80 36.85 -9.55
CA GLN A 418 7.92 37.95 -8.57
C GLN A 418 7.29 37.60 -7.22
N SER A 419 6.18 36.86 -7.22
CA SER A 419 5.53 36.40 -6.00
C SER A 419 6.36 35.34 -5.29
N ILE A 420 7.01 34.44 -6.06
CA ILE A 420 7.91 33.41 -5.52
C ILE A 420 9.12 34.07 -4.86
N GLU A 421 9.80 34.99 -5.56
CA GLU A 421 10.95 35.71 -5.01
C GLU A 421 10.61 36.39 -3.68
N HIS A 422 9.45 37.05 -3.59
CA HIS A 422 8.99 37.68 -2.35
C HIS A 422 8.73 36.69 -1.19
N LEU A 423 8.28 35.47 -1.48
CA LEU A 423 8.02 34.44 -0.47
C LEU A 423 9.30 33.74 -0.01
N VAL A 424 10.26 33.54 -0.91
CA VAL A 424 11.46 32.74 -0.64
C VAL A 424 12.63 33.61 -0.14
N ALA A 425 12.68 34.90 -0.48
CA ALA A 425 13.75 35.81 -0.04
C ALA A 425 14.04 35.81 1.48
N PRO A 426 13.05 35.73 2.39
CA PRO A 426 13.32 35.64 3.82
C PRO A 426 14.02 34.35 4.26
N LEU A 427 13.95 33.29 3.46
CA LEU A 427 14.33 31.92 3.80
C LEU A 427 15.73 31.51 3.31
N ILE A 428 16.46 32.44 2.67
CA ILE A 428 17.81 32.21 2.15
C ILE A 428 18.74 31.78 3.30
N GLY A 429 19.38 30.63 3.14
CA GLY A 429 20.33 30.07 4.10
C GLY A 429 19.72 29.33 5.29
N VAL A 430 18.39 29.23 5.38
CA VAL A 430 17.71 28.48 6.44
C VAL A 430 17.54 27.01 6.01
N GLN A 431 17.87 26.08 6.91
CA GLN A 431 17.74 24.65 6.65
C GLN A 431 16.33 24.12 6.92
N MET A 432 15.94 23.07 6.18
CA MET A 432 14.66 22.37 6.31
C MET A 432 14.42 21.85 7.73
N LYS A 433 15.49 21.46 8.44
CA LYS A 433 15.42 21.07 9.85
C LYS A 433 14.76 22.10 10.78
N CYS A 434 14.72 23.38 10.38
CA CYS A 434 14.13 24.48 11.15
C CYS A 434 12.75 24.95 10.61
N ILE A 435 12.17 24.26 9.63
CA ILE A 435 10.95 24.70 8.92
C ILE A 435 9.75 24.93 9.86
N ILE A 436 9.62 24.12 10.91
CA ILE A 436 8.54 24.26 11.89
C ILE A 436 8.75 25.49 12.79
N ALA A 437 10.00 25.84 13.08
CA ALA A 437 10.32 27.07 13.80
C ALA A 437 10.03 28.31 12.94
N VAL A 438 10.29 28.25 11.62
CA VAL A 438 9.91 29.30 10.66
C VAL A 438 8.39 29.49 10.63
N TRP A 439 7.62 28.40 10.56
CA TRP A 439 6.15 28.47 10.66
C TRP A 439 5.70 29.21 11.91
N LYS A 440 6.22 28.79 13.08
CA LYS A 440 5.86 29.42 14.35
C LYS A 440 6.16 30.91 14.31
N LEU A 441 7.33 31.32 13.84
CA LEU A 441 7.68 32.74 13.72
C LEU A 441 6.73 33.51 12.79
N ALA A 442 6.32 32.93 11.67
CA ALA A 442 5.38 33.55 10.76
C ALA A 442 4.00 33.77 11.40
N VAL A 443 3.50 32.78 12.14
CA VAL A 443 2.23 32.92 12.89
C VAL A 443 2.32 34.00 13.96
N HIS A 444 3.45 34.12 14.67
CA HIS A 444 3.67 35.18 15.65
C HIS A 444 3.81 36.57 14.99
N ALA A 445 4.44 36.65 13.82
CA ALA A 445 4.55 37.90 13.07
C ALA A 445 3.21 38.35 12.50
N ARG A 446 2.28 37.44 12.24
CA ARG A 446 0.90 37.75 11.79
C ARG A 446 0.03 38.35 12.91
N THR A 447 0.29 37.97 14.17
CA THR A 447 -0.54 38.35 15.33
C THR A 447 -0.12 39.67 15.98
N ASN A 448 1.07 40.18 15.63
CA ASN A 448 1.56 41.52 16.01
C ASN A 448 1.24 42.52 14.90
#